data_AF-A0A959NCX8-F1
#
_entry.id   AF-A0A959NCX8-F1
#
_cell.length_a   1.000
_cell.length_b   1.000
_cell.length_c   1.000
_cell.angle_alpha   90.00
_cell.angle_beta   90.00
_cell.angle_gamma   90.00
#
_symmetry.space_group_name_H-M   'P 1'
#
loop_
_entity.id
_entity.type
_entity.pdbx_description
1 polymer ?
#
loop_
_entity_poly.entity_id
_entity_poly.type
_entity_poly.pdbx_seq_one_letter_code
_entity_poly.pdbx_strand_id
1 'polypeptide(L)'
;FYRKATHTILYTYNPVTFSGIYLNAGEQQNYGIEMSLHYKKGNWRFDGNYTFTDGQTKAGFDGAGNPIGKDTTYYNLYRIPKHAINLTAGWQLSKAVFLSVRTHTVS
;
A
#
# COMPACT_ATOMS: atom_id res chain seq x y z
N PHE A 1 -2.18 -9.72 -8.02
CA PHE A 1 -0.90 -10.27 -7.52
C PHE A 1 -1.11 -11.01 -6.21
N TYR A 2 -0.22 -11.94 -5.90
CA TYR A 2 -0.12 -12.61 -4.59
C TYR A 2 1.36 -12.73 -4.24
N ARG A 3 1.73 -12.37 -3.01
CA ARG A 3 3.11 -12.38 -2.52
C ARG A 3 3.15 -12.95 -1.11
N LYS A 4 4.03 -13.93 -0.91
CA LYS A 4 4.37 -14.49 0.39
C LYS A 4 5.84 -14.23 0.67
N ALA A 5 6.14 -13.58 1.79
CA ALA A 5 7.50 -13.34 2.26
C ALA A 5 7.70 -14.03 3.60
N THR A 6 8.86 -14.67 3.77
CA THR A 6 9.28 -15.30 5.03
C THR A 6 10.53 -14.61 5.54
N HIS A 7 10.73 -14.61 6.86
CA HIS A 7 11.84 -13.93 7.53
C HIS A 7 11.82 -12.41 7.33
N THR A 8 10.62 -11.81 7.38
CA THR A 8 10.45 -10.36 7.16
C THR A 8 10.99 -9.58 8.35
N ILE A 9 11.91 -8.65 8.11
CA ILE A 9 12.44 -7.78 9.17
C ILE A 9 11.48 -6.60 9.36
N LEU A 10 10.99 -6.43 10.58
CA LEU A 10 10.23 -5.26 11.02
C LEU A 10 11.09 -4.39 11.93
N TYR A 11 11.06 -3.09 11.68
CA TYR A 11 11.55 -2.10 12.64
C TYR A 11 10.44 -1.72 13.60
N THR A 12 10.73 -1.74 14.90
CA THR A 12 9.87 -1.18 15.94
C THR A 12 10.75 -0.48 17.00
N TYR A 13 10.15 0.02 18.07
CA TYR A 13 10.87 0.66 19.17
C TYR A 13 10.33 0.19 20.52
N ASN A 14 11.20 0.18 21.53
CA ASN A 14 10.79 -0.03 22.90
C ASN A 14 10.07 1.25 23.40
N PRO A 15 8.79 1.19 23.82
CA PRO A 15 8.04 2.40 24.19
C PRO A 15 8.49 3.01 25.52
N VAL A 16 9.33 2.32 26.30
CA VAL A 16 9.87 2.77 27.59
C VAL A 16 11.25 3.41 27.40
N THR A 17 12.13 2.79 26.64
CA THR A 17 13.52 3.28 26.43
C THR A 17 13.69 4.08 25.13
N PHE A 18 12.67 4.11 24.27
CA PHE A 18 12.68 4.70 22.92
C PHE A 18 13.79 4.15 22.01
N SER A 19 14.40 3.02 22.36
CA SER A 19 15.44 2.38 21.55
C SER A 19 14.81 1.66 20.36
N GLY A 20 15.36 1.88 19.17
CA GLY A 20 14.96 1.16 17.95
C GLY A 20 15.42 -0.30 18.00
N ILE A 21 14.56 -1.21 17.58
CA ILE A 21 14.82 -2.66 17.53
C ILE A 21 14.35 -3.25 16.19
N TYR A 22 15.05 -4.30 15.76
CA TYR A 22 14.68 -5.08 14.57
C TYR A 22 14.17 -6.45 15.00
N LEU A 23 12.99 -6.83 14.50
CA LEU A 23 12.33 -8.09 14.81
C LEU A 23 12.11 -8.88 13.52
N ASN A 24 12.21 -10.20 13.63
CA ASN A 24 11.82 -11.09 12.55
C ASN A 24 10.32 -11.41 12.66
N ALA A 25 9.50 -10.75 11.85
CA ALA A 25 8.12 -11.15 11.60
C ALA A 25 8.14 -12.33 10.64
N GLY A 26 8.00 -13.53 11.19
CA GLY A 26 8.23 -14.79 10.48
C GLY A 26 7.59 -14.88 9.09
N GLU A 27 6.37 -14.37 8.91
CA GLU A 27 5.70 -14.41 7.61
C GLU A 27 4.82 -13.19 7.31
N GLN A 28 4.88 -12.69 6.08
CA GLN A 28 3.98 -11.67 5.57
C GLN A 28 3.33 -12.14 4.26
N GLN A 29 2.00 -12.11 4.20
CA GLN A 29 1.22 -12.45 3.02
C GLN A 29 0.45 -11.23 2.52
N ASN A 30 0.64 -10.89 1.24
CA ASN A 30 0.02 -9.75 0.59
C ASN A 30 -0.65 -10.21 -0.70
N TYR A 31 -1.83 -9.70 -0.99
CA TYR A 31 -2.51 -9.97 -2.24
C TYR A 31 -3.30 -8.75 -2.66
N GLY A 32 -3.64 -8.71 -3.95
CA GLY A 32 -4.31 -7.54 -4.47
C GLY A 32 -4.53 -7.60 -5.97
N ILE A 33 -5.15 -6.55 -6.47
CA ILE A 33 -5.33 -6.33 -7.89
C ILE A 33 -4.96 -4.89 -8.22
N GLU A 34 -4.33 -4.72 -9.37
CA GLU A 34 -3.96 -3.42 -9.92
C GLU A 34 -4.55 -3.32 -11.31
N MET A 35 -5.18 -2.20 -11.61
CA MET A 35 -5.76 -1.90 -12.90
C MET A 35 -5.38 -0.49 -13.31
N SER A 36 -4.97 -0.35 -14.57
CA SER A 36 -4.65 0.93 -15.20
C SER A 36 -5.49 1.10 -16.46
N LEU A 37 -6.05 2.29 -16.62
CA LEU A 37 -6.86 2.69 -17.77
C LEU A 37 -6.23 3.95 -18.39
N HIS A 38 -6.03 3.90 -19.70
CA HIS A 38 -5.61 5.05 -20.48
C HIS A 38 -6.52 5.15 -21.70
N TYR A 39 -7.17 6.28 -21.86
CA TYR A 39 -8.08 6.53 -22.96
C TYR A 39 -7.88 7.93 -23.54
N LYS A 40 -7.75 8.01 -24.86
CA LYS A 40 -7.59 9.28 -25.57
C LYS A 40 -8.49 9.25 -26.80
N LYS A 41 -9.34 10.27 -26.94
CA LYS A 41 -10.18 10.45 -28.13
C LYS A 41 -10.31 11.93 -28.47
N GLY A 42 -9.77 12.30 -29.62
CA GLY A 42 -9.67 13.71 -30.02
C GLY A 42 -8.89 14.52 -28.98
N ASN A 43 -9.51 15.59 -28.49
CA ASN A 43 -8.94 16.49 -27.50
C ASN A 43 -9.05 15.96 -26.06
N TRP A 44 -9.86 14.93 -25.83
CA TRP A 44 -10.01 14.33 -24.51
C TRP A 44 -8.90 13.34 -24.21
N ARG A 45 -8.42 13.40 -22.96
CA ARG A 45 -7.53 12.42 -22.36
C ARG A 45 -8.04 12.03 -20.97
N PHE A 46 -8.13 10.73 -20.73
CA PHE A 46 -8.50 10.16 -19.45
C PHE A 46 -7.44 9.14 -19.04
N ASP A 47 -6.96 9.28 -17.81
CA ASP A 47 -6.01 8.35 -17.20
C ASP A 47 -6.58 7.95 -15.84
N GLY A 48 -6.52 6.66 -15.52
CA GLY A 48 -7.00 6.14 -14.25
C GLY A 48 -6.17 4.97 -13.78
N ASN A 49 -5.98 4.86 -12.47
CA ASN A 49 -5.52 3.61 -11.87
C ASN A 49 -6.27 3.33 -10.58
N TYR A 50 -6.43 2.04 -10.32
CA TYR A 50 -7.01 1.50 -9.11
C TYR A 50 -6.14 0.38 -8.60
N THR A 51 -5.80 0.46 -7.31
CA THR A 51 -5.09 -0.57 -6.59
C THR A 51 -5.92 -1.01 -5.39
N PHE A 52 -6.16 -2.32 -5.30
CA PHE A 52 -6.61 -2.97 -4.08
C PHE A 52 -5.49 -3.82 -3.53
N THR A 53 -5.13 -3.62 -2.26
CA THR A 53 -4.12 -4.43 -1.57
C THR A 53 -4.63 -4.82 -0.19
N ASP A 54 -4.57 -6.10 0.14
CA ASP A 54 -4.84 -6.59 1.49
C ASP A 54 -3.80 -7.64 1.88
N GLY A 55 -3.74 -7.94 3.17
CA GLY A 55 -2.72 -8.84 3.66
C GLY A 55 -2.60 -8.90 5.16
N GLN A 56 -1.78 -9.84 5.60
CA GLN A 56 -1.60 -10.17 7.00
C GLN A 56 -0.12 -10.44 7.27
N THR A 57 0.35 -9.95 8.42
CA THR A 57 1.69 -10.26 8.93
C THR A 57 1.53 -11.09 10.20
N LYS A 58 2.19 -12.25 10.21
CA LYS A 58 2.32 -13.13 11.36
C LYS A 58 3.69 -12.90 11.98
N ALA A 59 3.68 -12.56 13.27
CA ALA A 59 4.89 -12.39 14.06
C ALA A 59 4.78 -13.26 15.32
N GLY A 60 5.92 -13.76 15.80
CA GLY A 60 6.06 -14.41 17.11
C GLY A 60 6.37 -13.41 18.23
N PHE A 61 6.29 -12.10 17.95
CA PHE A 61 6.56 -11.01 18.89
C PHE A 61 5.42 -9.97 18.83
N ASP A 62 5.10 -9.34 19.96
CA ASP A 62 4.16 -8.21 20.04
C ASP A 62 4.79 -6.90 19.54
N GLY A 63 4.00 -5.82 19.48
CA GLY A 63 4.47 -4.51 19.00
C GLY A 63 5.55 -3.83 19.85
N ALA A 64 5.83 -4.34 21.06
CA ALA A 64 6.91 -3.90 21.93
C ALA A 64 8.15 -4.82 21.88
N GLY A 65 8.10 -5.89 21.08
CA GLY A 65 9.18 -6.86 20.91
C GLY A 65 9.19 -8.00 21.92
N ASN A 66 8.13 -8.20 22.70
CA ASN A 66 8.04 -9.34 23.61
C ASN A 66 7.58 -10.60 22.86
N PRO A 67 8.12 -11.79 23.15
CA PRO A 67 7.63 -13.04 22.58
C PRO A 67 6.17 -13.29 22.97
N ILE A 68 5.35 -13.67 21.99
CA ILE A 68 3.95 -14.06 22.19
C ILE A 68 3.88 -15.58 22.09
N GLY A 69 3.27 -16.21 23.10
CA GLY A 69 3.18 -17.68 23.20
C GLY A 69 2.29 -18.35 22.14
N LYS A 70 1.74 -17.59 21.20
CA LYS A 70 0.90 -18.05 20.08
C LYS A 70 1.13 -17.11 18.90
N ASP A 71 1.25 -17.67 17.69
CA ASP A 71 1.30 -16.88 16.46
C ASP A 71 0.04 -16.02 16.33
N THR A 72 0.15 -14.72 16.56
CA THR A 72 -0.98 -13.80 16.41
C THR A 72 -0.77 -12.92 15.18
N THR A 73 -1.86 -12.69 14.44
CA THR A 73 -1.86 -11.83 13.26
C THR A 73 -2.04 -10.38 13.73
N TYR A 74 -0.94 -9.70 14.03
CA TYR A 74 -1.00 -8.34 14.62
C TYR A 74 -1.08 -7.22 13.60
N TYR A 75 -0.74 -7.45 12.33
CA TYR A 75 -0.63 -6.36 11.35
C TYR A 75 -1.36 -6.68 10.05
N ASN A 76 -2.41 -5.91 9.75
CA ASN A 76 -2.65 -5.50 8.35
C ASN A 76 -1.33 -4.91 7.84
N LEU A 77 -1.04 -5.08 6.54
CA LEU A 77 0.10 -4.44 5.87
C LEU A 77 0.34 -3.03 6.40
N TYR A 78 1.40 -2.88 7.21
CA TYR A 78 1.64 -1.64 7.96
C TYR A 78 1.75 -0.49 6.96
N ARG A 79 0.80 0.45 7.01
CA ARG A 79 0.71 1.68 6.19
C ARG A 79 0.43 1.49 4.69
N ILE A 80 -0.11 0.35 4.26
CA ILE A 80 -0.60 0.22 2.88
C ILE A 80 -2.12 0.43 2.86
N PRO A 81 -2.64 1.49 2.20
CA PRO A 81 -4.08 1.68 2.02
C PRO A 81 -4.69 0.47 1.31
N LYS A 82 -5.88 0.05 1.74
CA LYS A 82 -6.55 -1.08 1.11
C LYS A 82 -7.00 -0.72 -0.29
N HIS A 83 -7.43 0.52 -0.47
CA HIS A 83 -7.86 1.05 -1.76
C HIS A 83 -7.10 2.32 -2.08
N ALA A 84 -6.58 2.41 -3.30
CA ALA A 84 -6.03 3.64 -3.86
C ALA A 84 -6.61 3.86 -5.25
N ILE A 85 -7.17 5.05 -5.47
CA ILE A 85 -7.76 5.47 -6.75
C ILE A 85 -7.07 6.76 -7.17
N ASN A 86 -6.62 6.80 -8.42
CA ASN A 86 -6.13 7.99 -9.08
C ASN A 86 -6.88 8.17 -10.39
N LEU A 87 -7.52 9.32 -10.59
CA LEU A 87 -8.20 9.64 -11.83
C LEU A 87 -7.72 10.99 -12.36
N THR A 88 -7.59 11.10 -13.67
CA THR A 88 -7.26 12.35 -14.36
C THR A 88 -8.12 12.46 -15.61
N ALA A 89 -8.76 13.61 -15.76
CA ALA A 89 -9.47 13.99 -16.97
C ALA A 89 -8.83 15.26 -17.51
N GLY A 90 -8.58 15.32 -18.81
CA GLY A 90 -7.97 16.46 -19.44
C GLY A 90 -8.45 16.72 -20.86
N TRP A 91 -8.28 17.97 -21.27
CA TRP A 91 -8.73 18.50 -22.55
C TRP A 91 -7.60 19.32 -23.20
N GLN A 92 -7.27 19.01 -24.45
CA GLN A 92 -6.34 19.79 -25.26
C GLN A 92 -7.07 20.97 -25.92
N LEU A 93 -6.85 22.20 -25.46
CA LEU A 93 -7.48 23.38 -26.04
C LEU A 93 -6.84 23.77 -27.39
N SER A 94 -5.52 23.71 -27.46
CA SER A 94 -4.73 24.02 -28.66
C SER A 94 -3.47 23.17 -28.66
N LYS A 95 -2.61 23.24 -29.69
CA LYS A 95 -1.31 22.52 -29.66
C LYS A 95 -0.41 22.93 -28.48
N ALA A 96 -0.63 24.11 -27.90
CA ALA A 96 0.20 24.68 -26.84
C ALA A 96 -0.44 24.60 -25.44
N VAL A 97 -1.76 24.42 -25.33
CA VAL A 97 -2.47 24.50 -24.04
C VAL A 97 -3.28 23.23 -23.77
N PHE A 98 -3.02 22.62 -22.62
CA PHE A 98 -3.71 21.45 -22.07
C PHE A 98 -4.24 21.77 -20.68
N LEU A 99 -5.51 21.45 -20.43
CA LEU A 99 -6.16 21.58 -19.13
C LEU A 99 -6.43 20.20 -18.56
N SER A 100 -6.29 20.02 -17.25
CA SER A 100 -6.65 18.77 -16.59
C SER A 100 -7.09 18.96 -15.15
N VAL A 101 -7.95 18.05 -14.71
CA VAL A 101 -8.34 17.87 -13.32
C VAL A 101 -7.91 16.48 -12.87
N ARG A 102 -7.34 16.40 -11.66
CA ARG A 102 -6.88 15.16 -11.06
C ARG A 102 -7.53 14.97 -9.70
N THR A 103 -7.94 13.74 -9.40
CA THR A 103 -8.36 13.31 -8.07
C THR A 103 -7.49 12.17 -7.58
N HIS A 104 -7.23 12.18 -6.29
CA HIS A 104 -6.50 11.14 -5.57
C HIS A 104 -7.29 10.78 -4.33
N THR A 105 -7.52 9.49 -4.10
CA THR A 105 -8.26 9.01 -2.94
C THR A 105 -7.63 7.71 -2.45
N VAL A 106 -7.46 7.61 -1.14
CA VAL A 106 -6.93 6.44 -0.45
C VAL A 106 -7.78 6.14 0.78
N SER A 107 -7.96 4.85 1.08
CA SER A 107 -8.66 4.36 2.29
C SER A 107 -7.99 3.11 2.84
#